data_AF-A0A2V9LHF1-F1
#
_entry.id   AF-A0A2V9LHF1-F1
#
_cell.length_a   1.000
_cell.length_b   1.000
_cell.length_c   1.000
_cell.angle_alpha   90.00
_cell.angle_beta   90.00
_cell.angle_gamma   90.00
#
_symmetry.space_group_name_H-M   'P 1'
#
loop_
_entity.id
_entity.type
_entity.pdbx_description
1 polymer ?
#
loop_
_entity_poly.entity_id
_entity_poly.type
_entity_poly.pdbx_seq_one_letter_code
_entity_poly.pdbx_strand_id
1 'polypeptide(L)'
;MRNDETGKKDCSRRNFLQAVGAGVPTLKLMLDGVAGAAPPAVRPEPPFDSNKFTPLDISRHATATARDFGAREQARGLLGCEQDGLVRTLAGEQKLRGIPFLLAPEGPETKRWTALSTRPSPWAVSNVEISLPKRAAFVCVGAFCDWDRDDFPASGQEQVERIGQQLGEALLVYEDGGERMFPIRRRFEVNSPSVEWGHQCYAALPHVREAPRKLHEALPDATMWGHVQLGVGD
;
A
#
# COMPACT_ATOMS: atom_id res chain seq x y z
N MET A 1 22.83 58.47 30.87
CA MET A 1 23.55 57.17 30.89
C MET A 1 22.87 56.25 29.89
N ARG A 2 23.66 55.66 29.00
CA ARG A 2 23.27 54.61 28.04
C ARG A 2 23.04 53.26 28.74
N ASN A 3 22.47 52.34 27.94
CA ASN A 3 22.39 50.87 28.02
C ASN A 3 20.93 50.44 28.26
N ASP A 4 20.12 50.07 27.27
CA ASP A 4 20.27 49.04 26.22
C ASP A 4 20.52 47.64 26.79
N GLU A 5 19.47 46.81 26.80
CA GLU A 5 19.59 45.35 26.76
C GLU A 5 18.28 44.68 26.27
N THR A 6 18.30 44.36 24.97
CA THR A 6 17.93 43.05 24.39
C THR A 6 16.50 42.55 24.49
N GLY A 7 15.89 42.42 23.31
CA GLY A 7 14.63 41.74 23.09
C GLY A 7 14.70 40.23 23.31
N LYS A 8 13.67 39.70 23.95
CA LYS A 8 13.24 38.32 23.79
C LYS A 8 12.06 38.30 22.82
N LYS A 9 12.32 37.94 21.55
CA LYS A 9 11.26 37.44 20.68
C LYS A 9 10.80 36.12 21.28
N ASP A 10 9.56 36.12 21.76
CA ASP A 10 8.90 34.94 22.29
C ASP A 10 8.64 33.96 21.12
N CYS A 11 9.62 33.10 20.84
CA CYS A 11 9.58 32.07 19.81
C CYS A 11 8.75 30.86 20.29
N SER A 12 7.50 31.10 20.69
CA SER A 12 6.57 29.99 20.91
C SER A 12 6.17 29.38 19.56
N ARG A 13 6.09 28.06 19.51
CA ARG A 13 5.65 27.26 18.35
C ARG A 13 4.28 27.72 17.80
N ARG A 14 3.47 28.38 18.64
CA ARG A 14 2.16 28.96 18.31
C ARG A 14 2.26 30.26 17.49
N ASN A 15 3.24 31.12 17.76
CA ASN A 15 3.48 32.34 16.96
C ASN A 15 4.02 32.02 15.55
N PHE A 16 4.84 30.97 15.44
CA PHE A 16 5.31 30.51 14.12
C PHE A 16 4.16 29.99 13.25
N LEU A 17 3.27 29.16 13.81
CA LEU A 17 2.12 28.64 13.06
C LEU A 17 1.12 29.74 12.67
N GLN A 18 0.91 30.76 13.51
CA GLN A 18 0.08 31.91 13.16
C GLN A 18 0.72 32.80 12.07
N ALA A 19 2.04 33.01 12.11
CA ALA A 19 2.74 33.80 11.11
C ALA A 19 2.80 33.12 9.73
N VAL A 20 2.93 31.78 9.69
CA VAL A 20 2.93 31.02 8.44
C VAL A 20 1.51 30.85 7.88
N GLY A 21 0.48 30.84 8.74
CA GLY A 21 -0.94 30.77 8.35
C GLY A 21 -1.54 32.06 7.78
N ALA A 22 -0.87 33.21 7.89
CA ALA A 22 -1.37 34.51 7.46
C ALA A 22 -0.58 35.14 6.29
N GLY A 23 0.34 34.41 5.68
CA GLY A 23 1.24 34.91 4.65
C GLY A 23 1.37 33.98 3.44
N VAL A 24 0.27 33.72 2.73
CA VAL A 24 0.35 33.27 1.33
C VAL A 24 0.09 34.49 0.43
N PRO A 25 1.06 34.90 -0.40
CA PRO A 25 0.89 36.02 -1.31
C PRO A 25 -0.23 35.75 -2.31
N THR A 26 -1.15 36.71 -2.33
CA THR A 26 -1.98 37.17 -3.43
C THR A 26 -1.29 37.07 -4.80
N LEU A 27 -1.31 35.90 -5.43
CA LEU A 27 -0.95 35.69 -6.84
C LEU A 27 -2.02 34.86 -7.54
N LYS A 28 -3.28 35.25 -7.36
CA LYS A 28 -4.41 34.66 -8.11
C LYS A 28 -5.39 35.67 -8.69
N LEU A 29 -5.01 36.95 -8.81
CA LEU A 29 -5.94 37.98 -9.29
C LEU A 29 -5.23 39.17 -9.95
N MET A 30 -4.31 38.92 -10.88
CA MET A 30 -3.93 39.85 -11.94
C MET A 30 -3.33 39.06 -13.11
N LEU A 31 -4.17 38.36 -13.86
CA LEU A 31 -3.89 37.97 -15.26
C LEU A 31 -5.18 37.56 -15.99
N ASP A 32 -6.31 38.22 -15.68
CA ASP A 32 -7.41 38.37 -16.64
C ASP A 32 -7.05 39.56 -17.54
N GLY A 33 -6.31 39.27 -18.60
CA GLY A 33 -5.81 40.30 -19.50
C GLY A 33 -4.91 39.80 -20.62
N VAL A 34 -5.05 38.55 -21.06
CA VAL A 34 -4.51 38.12 -22.37
C VAL A 34 -5.52 37.18 -23.03
N ALA A 35 -5.91 37.54 -24.25
CA ALA A 35 -6.84 36.83 -25.10
C ALA A 35 -6.49 35.33 -25.24
N GLY A 36 -7.54 34.52 -25.40
CA GLY A 36 -7.51 33.06 -25.30
C GLY A 36 -6.44 32.38 -26.15
N ALA A 37 -5.55 31.67 -25.46
CA ALA A 37 -4.94 30.46 -25.97
C ALA A 37 -5.57 29.30 -25.21
N ALA A 38 -6.10 28.31 -25.93
CA ALA A 38 -6.50 27.05 -25.32
C ALA A 38 -5.31 26.49 -24.52
N PRO A 39 -5.51 25.97 -23.28
CA PRO A 39 -4.43 25.34 -22.55
C PRO A 39 -3.83 24.26 -23.45
N PRO A 40 -2.48 24.16 -23.54
CA PRO A 40 -1.86 23.11 -24.32
C PRO A 40 -2.44 21.79 -23.83
N ALA A 41 -2.91 20.95 -24.77
CA ALA A 41 -3.40 19.63 -24.44
C ALA A 41 -2.34 18.94 -23.58
N VAL A 42 -2.63 18.78 -22.30
CA VAL A 42 -1.78 18.05 -21.37
C VAL A 42 -1.71 16.66 -21.93
N ARG A 43 -0.60 16.32 -22.59
CA ARG A 43 -0.37 14.95 -23.02
C ARG A 43 -0.49 14.12 -21.75
N PRO A 44 -1.36 13.09 -21.71
CA PRO A 44 -1.42 12.22 -20.56
C PRO A 44 0.01 11.73 -20.31
N GLU A 45 0.53 12.01 -19.12
CA GLU A 45 1.85 11.51 -18.75
C GLU A 45 1.84 10.00 -18.96
N PRO A 46 2.89 9.42 -19.56
CA PRO A 46 2.99 7.98 -19.66
C PRO A 46 2.80 7.37 -18.25
N PRO A 47 2.08 6.25 -18.13
CA PRO A 47 1.60 5.74 -16.84
C PRO A 47 2.74 5.49 -15.83
N PHE A 48 3.95 5.23 -16.35
CA PHE A 48 5.19 5.10 -15.61
C PHE A 48 6.40 5.36 -16.53
N ASP A 49 7.58 5.52 -15.92
CA ASP A 49 8.86 5.61 -16.64
C ASP A 49 9.32 4.20 -17.05
N SER A 50 9.16 3.86 -18.33
CA SER A 50 9.50 2.55 -18.89
C SER A 50 11.00 2.25 -18.92
N ASN A 51 11.86 3.26 -18.68
CA ASN A 51 13.30 3.05 -18.51
C ASN A 51 13.64 2.61 -17.09
N LYS A 52 12.75 2.86 -16.11
CA LYS A 52 12.95 2.51 -14.69
C LYS A 52 12.22 1.24 -14.30
N PHE A 53 11.01 1.06 -14.81
CA PHE A 53 10.14 -0.05 -14.43
C PHE A 53 9.79 -0.91 -15.63
N THR A 54 9.89 -2.23 -15.44
CA THR A 54 9.36 -3.23 -16.38
C THR A 54 8.32 -4.05 -15.61
N PRO A 55 7.02 -3.73 -15.72
CA PRO A 55 6.01 -4.55 -15.10
C PRO A 55 6.00 -5.94 -15.75
N LEU A 56 5.80 -6.97 -14.93
CA LEU A 56 5.81 -8.35 -15.36
C LEU A 56 4.39 -8.93 -15.36
N ASP A 57 3.98 -9.50 -16.48
CA ASP A 57 2.74 -10.26 -16.56
C ASP A 57 2.96 -11.67 -16.00
N ILE A 58 2.34 -11.94 -14.85
CA ILE A 58 2.38 -13.23 -14.17
C ILE A 58 1.06 -14.00 -14.28
N SER A 59 0.13 -13.57 -15.14
CA SER A 59 -1.21 -14.16 -15.29
C SER A 59 -1.18 -15.67 -15.57
N ARG A 60 -0.17 -16.15 -16.32
CA ARG A 60 0.06 -17.58 -16.59
C ARG A 60 0.32 -18.43 -15.33
N HIS A 61 0.72 -17.79 -14.24
CA HIS A 61 0.97 -18.42 -12.95
C HIS A 61 -0.20 -18.28 -11.98
N ALA A 62 -1.31 -17.64 -12.37
CA ALA A 62 -2.47 -17.50 -11.50
C ALA A 62 -3.15 -18.87 -11.29
N THR A 63 -3.36 -19.25 -10.04
CA THR A 63 -3.92 -20.55 -9.65
C THR A 63 -5.25 -20.42 -8.90
N ALA A 64 -5.47 -19.31 -8.19
CA ALA A 64 -6.59 -19.13 -7.28
C ALA A 64 -7.51 -17.97 -7.67
N THR A 65 -8.80 -18.17 -7.41
CA THR A 65 -9.89 -17.18 -7.51
C THR A 65 -10.26 -16.63 -6.13
N ALA A 66 -11.11 -15.60 -6.08
CA ALA A 66 -11.64 -15.12 -4.80
C ALA A 66 -12.51 -16.18 -4.09
N ARG A 67 -13.22 -17.01 -4.86
CA ARG A 67 -14.02 -18.10 -4.30
C ARG A 67 -13.20 -19.21 -3.69
N ASP A 68 -12.06 -19.54 -4.28
CA ASP A 68 -11.15 -20.56 -3.76
C ASP A 68 -10.66 -20.21 -2.35
N PHE A 69 -10.44 -18.92 -2.09
CA PHE A 69 -10.04 -18.39 -0.78
C PHE A 69 -11.18 -18.42 0.27
N GLY A 70 -12.42 -18.51 -0.21
CA GLY A 70 -13.63 -18.50 0.59
C GLY A 70 -14.00 -17.11 1.12
N ALA A 71 -15.24 -17.03 1.64
CA ALA A 71 -15.70 -15.84 2.34
C ALA A 71 -15.01 -15.72 3.71
N ARG A 72 -14.63 -14.49 4.07
CA ARG A 72 -14.03 -14.14 5.37
C ARG A 72 -14.82 -12.99 5.99
N GLU A 73 -15.12 -13.10 7.27
CA GLU A 73 -15.77 -12.00 7.99
C GLU A 73 -14.88 -10.75 8.00
N GLN A 74 -13.56 -10.92 8.12
CA GLN A 74 -12.58 -9.84 8.01
C GLN A 74 -12.65 -9.11 6.66
N ALA A 75 -12.92 -9.86 5.58
CA ALA A 75 -13.01 -9.27 4.25
C ALA A 75 -14.26 -8.41 4.09
N ARG A 76 -15.32 -8.58 4.88
CA ARG A 76 -16.53 -7.74 4.79
C ARG A 76 -16.28 -6.27 5.17
N GLY A 77 -15.19 -5.99 5.89
CA GLY A 77 -14.75 -4.63 6.18
C GLY A 77 -14.03 -3.97 5.00
N LEU A 78 -13.66 -4.72 3.96
CA LEU A 78 -13.01 -4.20 2.76
C LEU A 78 -14.06 -3.65 1.78
N LEU A 79 -13.71 -2.54 1.13
CA LEU A 79 -14.55 -1.93 0.11
C LEU A 79 -14.92 -2.94 -0.99
N GLY A 80 -16.23 -3.07 -1.26
CA GLY A 80 -16.76 -3.95 -2.31
C GLY A 80 -16.86 -5.42 -1.91
N CYS A 81 -16.58 -5.77 -0.66
CA CYS A 81 -16.64 -7.13 -0.13
C CYS A 81 -17.75 -7.33 0.93
N GLU A 82 -18.55 -6.30 1.20
CA GLU A 82 -19.50 -6.23 2.31
C GLU A 82 -20.57 -7.32 2.21
N GLN A 83 -21.03 -7.59 0.99
CA GLN A 83 -22.17 -8.48 0.73
C GLN A 83 -21.82 -9.96 0.87
N ASP A 84 -20.71 -10.40 0.30
CA ASP A 84 -20.36 -11.83 0.22
C ASP A 84 -19.11 -12.23 1.03
N GLY A 85 -18.34 -11.26 1.54
CA GLY A 85 -17.10 -11.51 2.26
C GLY A 85 -16.00 -12.14 1.39
N LEU A 86 -16.13 -12.15 0.06
CA LEU A 86 -15.08 -12.64 -0.81
C LEU A 86 -13.96 -11.61 -0.90
N VAL A 87 -12.72 -12.05 -0.68
CA VAL A 87 -11.55 -11.18 -0.72
C VAL A 87 -11.40 -10.57 -2.10
N ARG A 88 -11.52 -9.26 -2.22
CA ARG A 88 -11.19 -8.51 -3.43
C ARG A 88 -9.96 -7.68 -3.14
N THR A 89 -8.92 -7.89 -3.95
CA THR A 89 -7.73 -7.04 -3.97
C THR A 89 -7.83 -6.10 -5.17
N LEU A 90 -6.92 -5.13 -5.25
CA LEU A 90 -6.77 -4.30 -6.44
C LEU A 90 -6.61 -5.17 -7.70
N ALA A 91 -7.11 -4.67 -8.83
CA ALA A 91 -7.19 -5.40 -10.09
C ALA A 91 -6.71 -4.54 -11.26
N GLY A 92 -6.30 -5.19 -12.36
CA GLY A 92 -5.84 -4.52 -13.57
C GLY A 92 -4.54 -3.73 -13.39
N GLU A 93 -4.34 -2.72 -14.23
CA GLU A 93 -3.16 -1.87 -14.15
C GLU A 93 -3.24 -0.95 -12.92
N GLN A 94 -2.26 -1.08 -12.03
CA GLN A 94 -2.21 -0.35 -10.76
C GLN A 94 -0.89 0.38 -10.59
N LYS A 95 -0.94 1.50 -9.86
CA LYS A 95 0.24 2.27 -9.48
C LYS A 95 0.37 2.33 -7.97
N LEU A 96 1.20 1.46 -7.41
CA LEU A 96 1.42 1.35 -5.97
C LEU A 96 2.69 2.10 -5.61
N ARG A 97 2.57 3.17 -4.80
CA ARG A 97 3.71 4.03 -4.42
C ARG A 97 4.53 4.57 -5.62
N GLY A 98 3.91 4.69 -6.79
CA GLY A 98 4.56 5.13 -8.02
C GLY A 98 5.11 4.02 -8.92
N ILE A 99 5.09 2.77 -8.46
CA ILE A 99 5.57 1.58 -9.17
C ILE A 99 4.39 0.95 -9.93
N PRO A 100 4.54 0.62 -11.22
CA PRO A 100 3.49 -0.02 -12.00
C PRO A 100 3.39 -1.52 -11.67
N PHE A 101 2.15 -1.99 -11.48
CA PHE A 101 1.82 -3.40 -11.32
C PHE A 101 0.74 -3.79 -12.33
N LEU A 102 0.92 -4.95 -12.97
CA LEU A 102 -0.11 -5.59 -13.79
C LEU A 102 -0.78 -6.64 -12.92
N LEU A 103 -1.88 -6.25 -12.27
CA LEU A 103 -2.69 -7.17 -11.48
C LEU A 103 -3.72 -7.84 -12.38
N ALA A 104 -4.15 -9.02 -11.97
CA ALA A 104 -5.16 -9.76 -12.70
C ALA A 104 -6.50 -8.98 -12.77
N PRO A 105 -7.36 -9.30 -13.76
CA PRO A 105 -8.66 -8.66 -13.90
C PRO A 105 -9.54 -8.82 -12.66
N GLU A 106 -10.51 -7.91 -12.52
CA GLU A 106 -11.51 -8.00 -11.47
C GLU A 106 -12.50 -9.14 -11.76
N GLY A 107 -13.00 -9.77 -10.70
CA GLY A 107 -14.02 -10.80 -10.78
C GLY A 107 -13.82 -11.90 -9.74
N PRO A 108 -14.90 -12.49 -9.20
CA PRO A 108 -14.79 -13.54 -8.20
C PRO A 108 -14.39 -14.90 -8.79
N GLU A 109 -14.68 -15.14 -10.08
CA GLU A 109 -14.40 -16.42 -10.78
C GLU A 109 -13.06 -16.42 -11.54
N THR A 110 -12.42 -15.26 -11.66
CA THR A 110 -11.20 -15.12 -12.44
C THR A 110 -10.00 -15.51 -11.58
N LYS A 111 -9.15 -16.40 -12.09
CA LYS A 111 -7.87 -16.70 -11.43
C LYS A 111 -7.04 -15.43 -11.40
N ARG A 112 -6.69 -15.00 -10.18
CA ARG A 112 -6.12 -13.68 -9.96
C ARG A 112 -4.90 -13.66 -9.06
N TRP A 113 -4.64 -14.75 -8.34
CA TRP A 113 -3.47 -14.90 -7.49
C TRP A 113 -2.73 -16.18 -7.81
N THR A 114 -1.41 -16.14 -7.65
CA THR A 114 -0.58 -17.34 -7.53
C THR A 114 -0.56 -17.73 -6.06
N ALA A 115 -1.41 -18.68 -5.68
CA ALA A 115 -1.52 -19.10 -4.29
C ALA A 115 -0.42 -20.11 -3.95
N LEU A 116 0.41 -19.75 -2.98
CA LEU A 116 1.46 -20.61 -2.46
C LEU A 116 1.01 -21.26 -1.14
N SER A 117 1.14 -22.59 -1.04
CA SER A 117 0.79 -23.34 0.16
C SER A 117 1.56 -24.66 0.21
N THR A 118 2.00 -25.05 1.42
CA THR A 118 2.49 -26.40 1.70
C THR A 118 1.36 -27.40 1.96
N ARG A 119 0.15 -26.91 2.23
CA ARG A 119 -1.04 -27.75 2.40
C ARG A 119 -1.63 -28.10 1.03
N PRO A 120 -1.98 -29.38 0.79
CA PRO A 120 -2.62 -29.79 -0.44
C PRO A 120 -3.93 -29.03 -0.69
N SER A 121 -4.04 -28.40 -1.85
CA SER A 121 -5.25 -27.72 -2.31
C SER A 121 -5.26 -27.70 -3.84
N PRO A 122 -6.41 -27.89 -4.51
CA PRO A 122 -6.48 -27.89 -5.97
C PRO A 122 -6.16 -26.53 -6.62
N TRP A 123 -6.19 -25.45 -5.84
CA TRP A 123 -5.97 -24.07 -6.30
C TRP A 123 -4.65 -23.45 -5.81
N ALA A 124 -3.83 -24.20 -5.07
CA ALA A 124 -2.54 -23.74 -4.57
C ALA A 124 -1.39 -24.64 -5.04
N VAL A 125 -0.21 -24.05 -5.19
CA VAL A 125 1.04 -24.73 -5.54
C VAL A 125 2.07 -24.55 -4.43
N SER A 126 3.04 -25.45 -4.32
CA SER A 126 4.09 -25.35 -3.30
C SER A 126 5.22 -24.40 -3.69
N ASN A 127 5.40 -24.16 -4.99
CA ASN A 127 6.38 -23.24 -5.54
C ASN A 127 5.94 -22.75 -6.93
N VAL A 128 6.55 -21.64 -7.36
CA VAL A 128 6.40 -21.10 -8.71
C VAL A 128 7.75 -20.52 -9.15
N GLU A 129 8.13 -20.79 -10.38
CA GLU A 129 9.30 -20.17 -11.01
C GLU A 129 8.85 -19.10 -12.00
N ILE A 130 9.44 -17.90 -11.89
CA ILE A 130 9.12 -16.76 -12.73
C ILE A 130 10.40 -16.26 -13.38
N SER A 131 10.54 -16.49 -14.69
CA SER A 131 11.67 -16.01 -15.46
C SER A 131 11.60 -14.49 -15.66
N LEU A 132 12.69 -13.79 -15.35
CA LEU A 132 12.79 -12.34 -15.55
C LEU A 132 13.33 -12.05 -16.97
N PRO A 133 12.63 -11.26 -17.79
CA PRO A 133 13.00 -11.04 -19.19
C PRO A 133 14.21 -10.11 -19.37
N LYS A 134 14.61 -9.40 -18.32
CA LYS A 134 15.70 -8.42 -18.31
C LYS A 134 16.44 -8.49 -16.98
N ARG A 135 17.71 -8.12 -17.00
CA ARG A 135 18.47 -7.85 -15.77
C ARG A 135 17.84 -6.68 -15.02
N ALA A 136 17.72 -6.84 -13.71
CA ALA A 136 17.15 -5.82 -12.82
C ALA A 136 18.02 -5.67 -11.58
N ALA A 137 18.11 -4.44 -11.07
CA ALA A 137 18.76 -4.18 -9.78
C ALA A 137 17.86 -4.56 -8.59
N PHE A 138 16.53 -4.53 -8.80
CA PHE A 138 15.51 -4.81 -7.79
C PHE A 138 14.36 -5.57 -8.40
N VAL A 139 13.75 -6.45 -7.61
CA VAL A 139 12.48 -7.12 -7.91
C VAL A 139 11.47 -6.68 -6.87
N CYS A 140 10.36 -6.10 -7.31
CA CYS A 140 9.27 -5.71 -6.43
C CYS A 140 8.13 -6.72 -6.57
N VAL A 141 7.72 -7.31 -5.45
CA VAL A 141 6.63 -8.29 -5.41
C VAL A 141 5.46 -7.70 -4.63
N GLY A 142 4.27 -7.71 -5.23
CA GLY A 142 3.02 -7.45 -4.53
C GLY A 142 2.52 -8.75 -3.93
N ALA A 143 2.50 -8.87 -2.60
CA ALA A 143 2.10 -10.09 -1.91
C ALA A 143 1.31 -9.78 -0.65
N PHE A 144 0.49 -10.75 -0.24
CA PHE A 144 -0.21 -10.80 1.03
C PHE A 144 -0.29 -12.26 1.50
N CYS A 145 -0.56 -12.48 2.78
CA CYS A 145 -0.84 -13.80 3.32
C CYS A 145 -2.32 -13.94 3.72
N ASP A 146 -2.80 -15.14 3.96
CA ASP A 146 -4.14 -15.32 4.55
C ASP A 146 -4.16 -14.75 5.99
N TRP A 147 -5.35 -14.40 6.47
CA TRP A 147 -5.55 -14.04 7.87
C TRP A 147 -5.20 -15.22 8.78
N ASP A 148 -4.41 -14.97 9.82
CA ASP A 148 -4.28 -15.92 10.92
C ASP A 148 -5.37 -15.64 11.95
N ARG A 149 -5.85 -16.70 12.62
CA ARG A 149 -6.82 -16.56 13.70
C ARG A 149 -6.26 -15.71 14.86
N ASP A 150 -4.94 -15.72 15.01
CA ASP A 150 -4.23 -15.00 16.07
C ASP A 150 -4.02 -13.51 15.69
N ASP A 151 -4.38 -13.06 14.47
CA ASP A 151 -4.30 -11.66 14.03
C ASP A 151 -5.43 -10.78 14.62
N PHE A 152 -6.57 -11.39 15.01
CA PHE A 152 -7.78 -10.69 15.47
C PHE A 152 -8.40 -11.43 16.67
N PRO A 153 -7.83 -11.30 17.88
CA PRO A 153 -8.35 -12.00 19.05
C PRO A 153 -9.75 -11.51 19.42
N ALA A 154 -10.59 -12.44 19.91
CA ALA A 154 -11.88 -12.05 20.48
C ALA A 154 -11.66 -11.16 21.72
N SER A 155 -12.58 -10.22 21.96
CA SER A 155 -12.50 -9.31 23.11
C SER A 155 -12.26 -10.07 24.42
N GLY A 156 -11.21 -9.69 25.15
CA GLY A 156 -10.83 -10.29 26.43
C GLY A 156 -9.97 -11.56 26.33
N GLN A 157 -9.56 -11.97 25.13
CA GLN A 157 -8.57 -13.03 24.95
C GLN A 157 -7.18 -12.46 24.76
N GLU A 158 -6.25 -12.86 25.64
CA GLU A 158 -4.82 -12.65 25.39
C GLU A 158 -4.35 -13.71 24.39
N GLN A 159 -3.94 -13.25 23.21
CA GLN A 159 -3.41 -14.11 22.16
C GLN A 159 -2.13 -13.49 21.61
N VAL A 160 -1.14 -14.35 21.37
CA VAL A 160 0.14 -13.93 20.82
C VAL A 160 0.08 -14.09 19.31
N GLU A 161 0.14 -12.96 18.60
CA GLU A 161 0.30 -12.96 17.15
C GLU A 161 1.53 -13.78 16.73
N ARG A 162 1.43 -14.44 15.57
CA ARG A 162 2.52 -15.22 14.97
C ARG A 162 3.52 -14.34 14.24
N ILE A 163 3.96 -13.27 14.88
CA ILE A 163 4.91 -12.30 14.33
C ILE A 163 6.22 -13.02 13.96
N GLY A 164 6.70 -12.81 12.74
CA GLY A 164 7.94 -13.43 12.26
C GLY A 164 7.81 -14.90 11.84
N GLN A 165 6.61 -15.49 11.92
CA GLN A 165 6.37 -16.82 11.36
C GLN A 165 6.75 -16.85 9.88
N GLN A 166 7.63 -17.77 9.50
CA GLN A 166 7.98 -18.00 8.11
C GLN A 166 6.81 -18.66 7.37
N LEU A 167 6.37 -18.02 6.30
CA LEU A 167 5.27 -18.46 5.45
C LEU A 167 5.77 -19.05 4.13
N GLY A 168 6.95 -18.65 3.70
CA GLY A 168 7.59 -19.12 2.47
C GLY A 168 8.97 -18.51 2.29
N GLU A 169 9.53 -18.73 1.11
CA GLU A 169 10.85 -18.27 0.71
C GLU A 169 10.79 -17.75 -0.73
N ALA A 170 11.51 -16.67 -1.00
CA ALA A 170 11.81 -16.21 -2.35
C ALA A 170 13.28 -16.51 -2.66
N LEU A 171 13.53 -17.26 -3.73
CA LEU A 171 14.87 -17.60 -4.20
C LEU A 171 15.17 -16.82 -5.48
N LEU A 172 16.22 -16.00 -5.44
CA LEU A 172 16.79 -15.41 -6.65
C LEU A 172 17.90 -16.31 -7.17
N VAL A 173 17.73 -16.79 -8.40
CA VAL A 173 18.74 -17.57 -9.13
C VAL A 173 19.36 -16.65 -10.19
N TYR A 174 20.66 -16.43 -10.10
CA TYR A 174 21.42 -15.57 -11.02
C TYR A 174 21.89 -16.36 -12.25
N GLU A 175 22.28 -15.65 -13.31
CA GLU A 175 22.75 -16.26 -14.58
C GLU A 175 23.99 -17.15 -14.39
N ASP A 176 24.81 -16.88 -13.38
CA ASP A 176 25.99 -17.67 -13.02
C ASP A 176 25.66 -18.91 -12.17
N GLY A 177 24.38 -19.16 -11.90
CA GLY A 177 23.90 -20.24 -11.04
C GLY A 177 23.98 -19.91 -9.54
N GLY A 178 24.44 -18.71 -9.18
CA GLY A 178 24.40 -18.25 -7.79
C GLY A 178 22.96 -18.15 -7.29
N GLU A 179 22.77 -18.38 -5.99
CA GLU A 179 21.45 -18.32 -5.36
C GLU A 179 21.45 -17.36 -4.18
N ARG A 180 20.33 -16.65 -3.99
CA ARG A 180 20.08 -15.87 -2.79
C ARG A 180 18.65 -16.05 -2.32
N MET A 181 18.51 -16.53 -1.10
CA MET A 181 17.22 -16.78 -0.47
C MET A 181 16.80 -15.60 0.42
N PHE A 182 15.51 -15.30 0.41
CA PHE A 182 14.87 -14.31 1.27
C PHE A 182 13.67 -14.97 1.97
N PRO A 183 13.59 -14.92 3.30
CA PRO A 183 12.42 -15.43 4.01
C PRO A 183 11.23 -14.51 3.77
N ILE A 184 10.04 -15.09 3.66
CA ILE A 184 8.77 -14.36 3.64
C ILE A 184 8.07 -14.64 4.96
N ARG A 185 8.04 -13.66 5.85
CA ARG A 185 7.47 -13.81 7.19
C ARG A 185 6.27 -12.90 7.41
N ARG A 186 5.33 -13.40 8.17
CA ARG A 186 4.19 -12.64 8.69
C ARG A 186 4.68 -11.41 9.47
N ARG A 187 4.09 -10.25 9.22
CA ARG A 187 4.42 -8.92 9.82
C ARG A 187 5.76 -8.32 9.40
N PHE A 188 6.60 -9.01 8.64
CA PHE A 188 7.87 -8.45 8.17
C PHE A 188 7.81 -8.15 6.68
N GLU A 189 7.77 -9.20 5.86
CA GLU A 189 7.75 -9.07 4.40
C GLU A 189 6.33 -9.05 3.84
N VAL A 190 5.36 -9.64 4.56
CA VAL A 190 3.94 -9.71 4.13
C VAL A 190 2.98 -9.59 5.31
N ASN A 191 1.77 -9.15 4.98
CA ASN A 191 0.62 -9.02 5.87
C ASN A 191 -0.62 -9.62 5.24
N SER A 192 -1.65 -9.83 6.06
CA SER A 192 -3.01 -10.13 5.61
C SER A 192 -3.59 -8.95 4.78
N PRO A 193 -4.62 -9.15 3.93
CA PRO A 193 -5.14 -8.09 3.05
C PRO A 193 -5.54 -6.79 3.77
N SER A 194 -6.03 -6.92 5.01
CA SER A 194 -6.19 -5.83 5.97
C SER A 194 -5.55 -6.22 7.30
N VAL A 195 -5.11 -5.19 8.02
CA VAL A 195 -4.49 -5.30 9.35
C VAL A 195 -4.97 -4.14 10.21
N GLU A 196 -4.97 -4.34 11.52
CA GLU A 196 -5.29 -3.26 12.46
C GLU A 196 -4.26 -2.13 12.41
N TRP A 197 -4.61 -0.98 12.99
CA TRP A 197 -3.66 0.11 13.13
C TRP A 197 -2.45 -0.32 13.98
N GLY A 198 -1.25 0.11 13.59
CA GLY A 198 0.00 -0.36 14.18
C GLY A 198 0.43 -1.76 13.70
N HIS A 199 -0.40 -2.44 12.90
CA HIS A 199 -0.14 -3.82 12.48
C HIS A 199 0.58 -3.93 11.12
N GLN A 200 1.30 -2.87 10.71
CA GLN A 200 2.01 -2.82 9.43
C GLN A 200 3.22 -3.76 9.37
N CYS A 201 3.71 -3.99 8.15
CA CYS A 201 4.93 -4.75 7.88
C CYS A 201 6.18 -3.96 8.34
N TYR A 202 7.19 -4.66 8.86
CA TYR A 202 8.47 -4.05 9.22
C TYR A 202 9.42 -3.84 8.03
N ALA A 203 9.38 -4.74 7.04
CA ALA A 203 10.32 -4.75 5.91
C ALA A 203 9.66 -4.51 4.55
N ALA A 204 8.33 -4.44 4.50
CA ALA A 204 7.56 -4.14 3.31
C ALA A 204 6.70 -2.88 3.52
N LEU A 205 6.31 -2.25 2.41
CA LEU A 205 5.44 -1.08 2.44
C LEU A 205 3.99 -1.48 2.14
N PRO A 206 3.00 -0.88 2.82
CA PRO A 206 1.61 -1.06 2.43
C PRO A 206 1.35 -0.49 1.04
N HIS A 207 0.42 -1.13 0.32
CA HIS A 207 0.01 -0.74 -1.02
C HIS A 207 -0.61 0.66 -1.04
N VAL A 208 -1.32 1.04 0.03
CA VAL A 208 -1.90 2.37 0.20
C VAL A 208 -0.78 3.39 0.43
N ARG A 209 -0.89 4.53 -0.26
CA ARG A 209 -0.04 5.68 -0.03
C ARG A 209 -0.71 6.60 0.99
N GLU A 210 0.03 6.95 2.04
CA GLU A 210 -0.39 7.99 2.98
C GLU A 210 -0.67 9.30 2.23
N ALA A 211 -1.81 9.92 2.54
CA ALA A 211 -2.24 11.17 1.94
C ALA A 211 -2.60 12.17 3.04
N PRO A 212 -2.22 13.46 2.90
CA PRO A 212 -2.59 14.45 3.90
C PRO A 212 -4.12 14.60 3.96
N ARG A 213 -4.70 14.41 5.15
CA ARG A 213 -6.10 14.71 5.45
C ARG A 213 -6.25 16.19 5.85
N LYS A 214 -7.46 16.73 5.74
CA LYS A 214 -7.71 18.12 6.17
C LYS A 214 -7.78 18.17 7.69
N LEU A 215 -7.23 19.22 8.31
CA LEU A 215 -7.23 19.40 9.77
C LEU A 215 -8.64 19.39 10.40
N HIS A 216 -9.66 19.81 9.65
CA HIS A 216 -11.05 19.92 10.07
C HIS A 216 -11.93 18.78 9.56
N GLU A 217 -11.33 17.70 9.06
CA GLU A 217 -12.09 16.55 8.58
C GLU A 217 -12.76 15.83 9.76
N ALA A 218 -14.06 15.54 9.62
CA ALA A 218 -14.83 14.89 10.67
C ALA A 218 -14.35 13.45 10.87
N LEU A 219 -14.17 13.08 12.14
CA LEU A 219 -13.92 11.69 12.52
C LEU A 219 -15.26 10.95 12.58
N PRO A 220 -15.40 9.78 11.92
CA PRO A 220 -16.57 8.92 12.10
C PRO A 220 -16.78 8.52 13.57
N ASP A 221 -15.68 8.26 14.29
CA ASP A 221 -15.64 8.05 15.74
C ASP A 221 -14.27 8.39 16.35
N ALA A 222 -14.16 8.39 17.68
CA ALA A 222 -12.96 8.78 18.40
C ALA A 222 -11.73 7.84 18.20
N THR A 223 -11.95 6.59 17.81
CA THR A 223 -10.89 5.60 17.56
C THR A 223 -10.23 5.80 16.18
N MET A 224 -10.92 6.50 15.27
CA MET A 224 -10.41 6.79 13.91
C MET A 224 -9.37 7.92 13.86
N TRP A 225 -8.97 8.50 15.00
CA TRP A 225 -7.96 9.57 15.03
C TRP A 225 -6.62 9.14 14.41
N GLY A 226 -6.22 7.88 14.59
CA GLY A 226 -5.00 7.32 13.97
C GLY A 226 -5.08 7.29 12.43
N HIS A 227 -6.25 6.98 11.87
CA HIS A 227 -6.47 6.99 10.42
C HIS A 227 -6.37 8.39 9.81
N VAL A 228 -6.75 9.44 10.55
CA VAL A 228 -6.62 10.83 10.11
C VAL A 228 -5.16 11.31 10.11
N GLN A 229 -4.30 10.76 10.98
CA GLN A 229 -2.87 11.09 10.98
C GLN A 229 -2.12 10.47 9.80
N LEU A 230 -2.48 9.24 9.42
CA LEU A 230 -1.84 8.52 8.31
C LEU A 230 -2.51 8.79 6.96
N GLY A 231 -3.75 9.28 6.99
CA GLY A 231 -4.61 9.44 5.82
C GLY A 231 -4.94 8.16 5.08
N VAL A 232 -4.86 7.03 5.79
CA VAL A 232 -5.21 5.71 5.29
C VAL A 232 -6.65 5.44 5.71
N GLY A 233 -7.57 5.51 4.75
CA GLY A 233 -8.91 4.92 4.86
C GLY A 233 -8.96 3.73 3.91
N ASP A 234 -9.56 2.63 4.36
CA ASP A 234 -9.88 1.48 3.52
C ASP A 234 -10.91 1.84 2.43
#